data_AF-A0A3C1CFF9-F1
#
_entry.id   AF-A0A3C1CFF9-F1
#
_cell.length_a   1.000
_cell.length_b   1.000
_cell.length_c   1.000
_cell.angle_alpha   90.00
_cell.angle_beta   90.00
_cell.angle_gamma   90.00
#
_symmetry.space_group_name_H-M   'P 1'
#
loop_
_entity.id
_entity.type
_entity.pdbx_description
1 polymer ?
#
loop_
_entity_poly.entity_id
_entity_poly.type
_entity_poly.pdbx_seq_one_letter_code
_entity_poly.pdbx_strand_id
1 'polypeptide(L)' 'MYRAYAQDPQARVNVGIRRRLAPLLGNDRSLIEMMNGLLFSLPGTPIVYYGDEIGMGD' A
#
# COMPACT_ATOMS: atom_id res chain seq x y z
N MET A 1 -9.09 -8.83 5.41
CA MET A 1 -8.23 -8.51 4.25
C MET A 1 -9.02 -8.24 2.97
N TYR A 2 -9.54 -9.25 2.27
CA TYR A 2 -10.12 -9.02 0.93
C TYR A 2 -11.34 -8.09 0.90
N ARG A 3 -12.23 -8.13 1.90
CA ARG A 3 -13.39 -7.22 1.97
C ARG A 3 -13.00 -5.73 2.09
N ALA A 4 -11.86 -5.46 2.72
CA ALA A 4 -11.39 -4.09 2.95
C ALA A 4 -10.50 -3.58 1.80
N TYR A 5 -9.62 -4.42 1.26
CA TYR A 5 -8.55 -3.99 0.34
C TYR A 5 -8.65 -4.58 -1.08
N ALA A 6 -9.51 -5.58 -1.31
CA ALA A 6 -9.66 -6.26 -2.60
C ALA A 6 -11.13 -6.60 -2.87
N GLN A 7 -11.97 -5.56 -2.94
CA GLN A 7 -13.38 -5.69 -3.32
C GLN A 7 -13.52 -6.22 -4.75
N ASP A 8 -12.67 -5.75 -5.66
CA ASP A 8 -12.55 -6.29 -7.01
C ASP A 8 -11.90 -7.70 -6.97
N PRO A 9 -12.57 -8.74 -7.48
CA PRO A 9 -11.99 -10.07 -7.62
C PRO A 9 -10.70 -10.09 -8.44
N GLN A 10 -10.55 -9.20 -9.44
CA GLN A 10 -9.34 -9.12 -10.25
C GLN A 10 -8.12 -8.63 -9.46
N ALA A 11 -8.31 -7.96 -8.32
CA ALA A 11 -7.20 -7.53 -7.47
C ALA A 11 -6.57 -8.68 -6.66
N ARG A 12 -7.14 -9.90 -6.72
CA ARG A 12 -6.67 -11.06 -5.95
C ARG A 12 -5.80 -11.96 -6.84
N VAL A 13 -4.71 -12.49 -6.26
CA VAL A 13 -3.85 -13.47 -6.92
C VAL A 13 -3.36 -14.49 -5.89
N ASN A 14 -3.55 -15.78 -6.15
CA ASN A 14 -3.30 -16.85 -5.16
C ASN A 14 -3.99 -16.55 -3.82
N VAL A 15 -3.22 -16.42 -2.74
CA VAL A 15 -3.69 -16.00 -1.40
C VAL A 15 -3.43 -14.52 -1.10
N GLY A 16 -2.96 -13.74 -2.08
CA GLY A 16 -2.55 -12.34 -1.92
C GLY A 16 -3.42 -11.32 -2.66
N ILE A 17 -3.07 -10.05 -2.48
CA ILE A 17 -3.65 -8.88 -3.16
C ILE A 17 -2.55 -8.26 -4.03
N ARG A 18 -2.81 -8.12 -5.33
CA ARG A 18 -1.86 -7.54 -6.29
C ARG A 18 -2.15 -6.05 -6.53
N ARG A 19 -1.92 -5.22 -5.51
CA ARG A 19 -2.09 -3.77 -5.60
C ARG A 19 -0.93 -3.02 -4.94
N ARG A 20 -0.59 -1.85 -5.47
CA ARG A 20 0.36 -0.90 -4.88
C ARG A 20 -0.20 -0.20 -3.64
N LEU A 21 0.68 0.44 -2.88
CA LEU A 21 0.34 1.13 -1.62
C LEU A 21 -0.72 2.22 -1.81
N ALA A 22 -0.52 3.12 -2.77
CA ALA A 22 -1.46 4.23 -3.00
C ALA A 22 -2.88 3.73 -3.37
N PRO A 23 -3.05 2.82 -4.36
CA PRO A 23 -4.36 2.21 -4.64
C PRO A 23 -4.98 1.42 -3.48
N LEU A 24 -4.17 0.78 -2.63
CA LEU A 24 -4.64 0.07 -1.43
C LEU A 24 -5.24 1.03 -0.39
N LEU A 25 -4.72 2.25 -0.29
CA LEU A 25 -5.16 3.28 0.65
C LEU A 25 -6.19 4.24 0.03
N GLY A 26 -6.76 3.91 -1.14
CA GLY A 26 -7.72 4.76 -1.82
C GLY A 26 -7.13 6.09 -2.31
N ASN A 27 -5.81 6.14 -2.50
CA ASN A 27 -5.03 7.33 -2.82
C ASN A 27 -5.18 8.46 -1.78
N ASP A 28 -5.54 8.13 -0.53
CA ASP A 28 -5.62 9.08 0.57
C ASP A 28 -4.20 9.45 1.03
N ARG A 29 -3.84 10.72 0.82
CA ARG A 29 -2.51 11.23 1.13
C ARG A 29 -2.19 11.13 2.62
N SER A 30 -3.14 11.40 3.51
CA SER A 30 -2.93 11.37 4.95
C SER A 30 -2.64 9.96 5.45
N LEU A 31 -3.33 8.95 4.89
CA LEU A 31 -3.04 7.54 5.20
C LEU A 31 -1.67 7.10 4.67
N ILE A 32 -1.29 7.53 3.46
CA ILE A 32 0.01 7.22 2.87
C ILE A 32 1.14 7.82 3.73
N GLU A 33 1.00 9.06 4.18
CA GLU A 33 1.99 9.71 5.05
C GLU A 33 2.06 9.04 6.44
N MET A 34 0.92 8.65 7.02
CA MET A 34 0.88 7.90 8.26
C MET A 34 1.63 6.56 8.15
N MET A 35 1.39 5.81 7.08
CA MET A 35 2.06 4.50 6.87
C MET A 35 3.56 4.67 6.67
N ASN A 36 3.99 5.69 5.92
CA ASN A 36 5.42 6.02 5.77
C ASN A 36 6.04 6.48 7.11
N GLY A 37 5.31 7.26 7.90
CA GLY A 37 5.74 7.67 9.24
C GLY A 37 5.94 6.48 10.19
N LEU A 38 5.06 5.49 10.12
CA LEU A 38 5.21 4.21 10.83
C LEU A 38 6.44 3.43 10.31
N LEU A 39 6.60 3.31 8.99
CA LEU A 39 7.74 2.62 8.38
C LEU A 39 9.09 3.20 8.84
N PHE A 40 9.19 4.52 8.97
CA PHE A 40 10.43 5.19 9.40
C PHE A 40 10.62 5.27 10.91
N SER A 41 9.60 5.01 11.71
CA SER A 41 9.69 5.06 13.18
C SER A 41 9.88 3.69 13.83
N LEU A 42 9.51 2.60 13.15
CA LEU A 42 9.70 1.26 13.65
C LEU A 42 11.17 0.81 13.57
N PRO A 43 11.66 0.02 14.54
CA PRO A 43 13.04 -0.44 14.55
C PRO A 43 13.30 -1.39 13.37
N GLY A 44 14.23 -1.00 12.49
CA GLY A 44 14.61 -1.77 11.31
C GLY A 44 15.24 -0.88 10.24
N THR A 45 15.55 -1.49 9.09
CA THR A 45 15.98 -0.75 7.90
C THR A 45 14.76 -0.55 6.99
N PRO A 46 14.25 0.69 6.83
CA PRO A 46 13.08 0.93 6.01
C PRO A 46 13.41 0.70 4.53
N ILE A 47 12.49 0.06 3.80
CA ILE A 47 12.59 -0.16 2.36
C ILE A 47 11.37 0.48 1.69
N VAL A 48 11.63 1.35 0.71
CA VAL A 48 10.59 1.97 -0.12
C VAL A 48 10.61 1.31 -1.49
N TYR A 49 9.45 0.90 -1.98
CA TYR A 49 9.30 0.33 -3.31
C TYR A 49 9.17 1.43 -4.35
N TYR A 50 9.85 1.28 -5.49
CA TYR A 50 9.91 2.33 -6.51
C TYR A 50 8.51 2.75 -6.99
N GLY A 51 8.33 4.05 -7.10
CA GLY A 51 7.08 4.69 -7.43
C GLY A 51 6.15 4.94 -6.24
N ASP A 52 6.32 4.27 -5.09
CA ASP A 52 5.50 4.59 -3.92
C ASP A 52 5.84 5.99 -3.37
N GLU A 53 7.06 6.47 -3.59
CA GLU A 53 7.49 7.84 -3.26
C GLU A 53 6.72 8.93 -4.02
N ILE A 54 6.17 8.62 -5.19
CA ILE A 54 5.31 9.50 -5.99
C ILE A 54 3.84 9.09 -5.97
N GLY A 55 3.46 8.06 -5.20
CA GLY A 55 2.09 7.55 -5.14
C GLY A 55 1.64 6.81 -6.40
N MET A 56 2.53 6.04 -7.03
CA MET A 56 2.25 5.32 -8.27
C MET A 56 1.12 4.29 -8.11
N GLY A 57 0.25 4.21 -9.13
CA GLY A 57 -0.89 3.29 -9.20
C GLY A 57 -0.59 1.95 -9.89
N ASP A 58 -1.59 1.06 -9.87
CA ASP A 58 -1.58 -0.23 -10.57
C ASP A 58 -1.73 -0.07 -12.09
#